data_AF-A0A4V2FCD4-F1
#
_entry.id   AF-A0A4V2FCD4-F1
#
_cell.length_a   1.000
_cell.length_b   1.000
_cell.length_c   1.000
_cell.angle_alpha   90.00
_cell.angle_beta   90.00
_cell.angle_gamma   90.00
#
_symmetry.space_group_name_H-M   'P 1'
#
loop_
_entity.id
_entity.type
_entity.pdbx_description
1 polymer ?
#
loop_
_entity_poly.entity_id
_entity_poly.type
_entity_poly.pdbx_seq_one_letter_code
_entity_poly.pdbx_strand_id
1 'polypeptide(L)'
;MSMKSVLVLRDLTKKSTKHVQAIIKYADSQKGYSLMEAFIALTVLLMLSSLIPLLFIPIQKPPPITQLEETSLFFSMLGKEIREGKSIEVNNNSLSVTLSNGNVLNFSRYHSLIRKQVNGFGHEVWVQNISEMVLKKHSDALFAVKLIDTQGKEYERYFRRIE
;
A
#
# COMPACT_ATOMS: atom_id res chain seq x y z
N MET A 1 75.51 48.64 16.76
CA MET A 1 74.41 48.09 15.94
C MET A 1 73.59 49.26 15.40
N SER A 2 73.56 49.46 14.07
CA SER A 2 73.04 50.70 13.46
C SER A 2 71.50 50.78 13.55
N MET A 3 70.96 51.95 13.87
CA MET A 3 69.51 52.19 14.03
C MET A 3 68.69 51.80 12.79
N LYS A 4 69.32 51.78 11.60
CA LYS A 4 68.72 51.33 10.34
C LYS A 4 68.42 49.83 10.32
N SER A 5 69.27 48.97 10.91
CA SER A 5 69.05 47.52 10.89
C SER A 5 67.88 47.09 11.79
N VAL A 6 67.67 47.80 12.90
CA VAL A 6 66.54 47.57 13.81
C VAL A 6 65.21 47.98 13.16
N LEU A 7 65.19 49.04 12.36
CA LEU A 7 64.00 49.51 11.65
C LEU A 7 63.55 48.50 10.57
N VAL A 8 64.51 47.98 9.80
CA VAL A 8 64.25 46.98 8.74
C VAL A 8 63.68 45.68 9.34
N LEU A 9 64.23 45.20 10.47
CA LEU A 9 63.72 44.01 11.15
C LEU A 9 62.30 44.23 11.73
N ARG A 10 61.99 45.43 12.21
CA ARG A 10 60.63 45.78 12.67
C ARG A 10 59.62 45.84 11.52
N ASP A 11 60.02 46.30 10.34
CA ASP A 11 59.13 46.33 9.17
C ASP A 11 58.86 44.94 8.60
N LEU A 12 59.87 44.05 8.60
CA LEU A 12 59.71 42.66 8.16
C LEU A 12 58.76 41.87 9.07
N THR A 13 58.85 42.05 10.40
CA THR A 13 57.94 41.41 11.35
C THR A 13 56.51 41.97 11.25
N LYS A 14 56.35 43.27 10.99
CA LYS A 14 55.04 43.92 10.77
C LYS A 14 54.38 43.49 9.44
N LYS A 15 55.17 43.26 8.39
CA LYS A 15 54.67 42.76 7.09
C LYS A 15 54.21 41.30 7.16
N SER A 16 54.95 40.45 7.87
CA SER A 16 54.62 39.05 8.10
C SER A 16 53.33 38.88 8.92
N THR A 17 53.22 39.60 10.04
CA THR A 17 52.02 39.59 10.88
C THR A 17 50.76 40.10 10.17
N LYS A 18 50.89 41.09 9.27
CA LYS A 18 49.77 41.52 8.41
C LYS A 18 49.27 40.43 7.46
N HIS A 19 50.16 39.61 6.89
CA HIS A 19 49.74 38.53 5.99
C HIS A 19 48.99 37.44 6.75
N VAL A 20 49.47 37.07 7.94
CA VAL A 20 48.79 36.10 8.81
C VAL A 20 47.41 36.62 9.24
N GLN A 21 47.31 37.89 9.63
CA GLN A 21 46.02 38.50 9.97
C GLN A 21 45.06 38.60 8.78
N ALA A 22 45.58 38.81 7.57
CA ALA A 22 44.75 38.80 6.36
C ALA A 22 44.17 37.41 6.10
N ILE A 23 44.98 36.35 6.16
CA ILE A 23 44.54 34.97 5.94
C ILE A 23 43.47 34.56 6.97
N ILE A 24 43.69 34.90 8.25
CA ILE A 24 42.72 34.62 9.32
C ILE A 24 41.41 35.40 9.09
N LYS A 25 41.48 36.67 8.67
CA LYS A 25 40.31 37.48 8.34
C LYS A 25 39.53 36.93 7.13
N TYR A 26 40.23 36.41 6.12
CA TYR A 26 39.59 35.72 4.98
C TYR A 26 38.91 34.42 5.40
N ALA A 27 39.53 33.64 6.31
CA ALA A 27 38.89 32.42 6.83
C ALA A 27 37.65 32.73 7.68
N ASP A 28 37.66 33.82 8.44
CA ASP A 28 36.54 34.22 9.31
C ASP A 28 35.35 34.81 8.52
N SER A 29 35.60 35.39 7.34
CA SER A 29 34.53 35.90 6.46
C SER A 29 33.81 34.81 5.64
N GLN A 30 34.27 33.55 5.69
CA GLN A 30 33.71 32.41 4.94
C GLN A 30 32.65 31.63 5.72
N LYS A 31 32.32 32.03 6.96
CA LYS A 31 31.31 31.35 7.79
C LYS A 31 29.92 31.32 7.15
N GLY A 32 29.56 32.34 6.36
CA GLY A 32 28.30 32.36 5.60
C GLY A 32 28.29 31.42 4.38
N TYR A 33 29.47 31.12 3.80
CA TYR A 33 29.59 30.21 2.67
C TYR A 33 29.30 28.75 3.06
N SER A 34 29.73 28.32 4.26
CA SER A 34 29.46 26.97 4.77
C SER A 34 27.98 26.68 5.01
N LEU A 35 27.22 27.63 5.55
CA LEU A 35 25.79 27.44 5.82
C LEU A 35 24.99 27.38 4.51
N MET A 36 25.26 28.31 3.58
CA MET A 36 24.61 28.34 2.27
C MET A 36 24.90 27.06 1.48
N GLU A 37 26.14 26.58 1.52
CA GLU A 37 26.54 25.31 0.92
C GLU A 37 25.78 24.13 1.53
N ALA A 38 25.62 24.10 2.85
CA ALA A 38 24.82 23.08 3.53
C ALA A 38 23.34 23.12 3.12
N PHE A 39 22.74 24.30 2.94
CA PHE A 39 21.37 24.43 2.44
C PHE A 39 21.22 23.95 1.00
N ILE A 40 22.19 24.25 0.13
CA ILE A 40 22.19 23.77 -1.26
C ILE A 40 22.32 22.25 -1.28
N ALA A 41 23.26 21.68 -0.52
CA ALA A 41 23.44 20.24 -0.40
C ALA A 41 22.19 19.54 0.17
N LEU A 42 21.57 20.13 1.20
CA LEU A 42 20.31 19.63 1.77
C LEU A 42 19.17 19.69 0.76
N THR A 43 19.07 20.77 -0.02
CA THR A 43 18.03 20.91 -1.05
C THR A 43 18.18 19.85 -2.13
N VAL A 44 19.40 19.61 -2.60
CA VAL A 44 19.71 18.55 -3.57
C VAL A 44 19.39 17.18 -2.97
N LEU A 45 19.76 16.93 -1.72
CA LEU A 45 19.45 15.68 -1.02
C LEU A 45 17.94 15.44 -0.90
N LEU A 46 17.17 16.46 -0.54
CA LEU A 46 15.71 16.37 -0.42
C LEU A 46 15.05 16.14 -1.79
N MET A 47 15.53 16.79 -2.85
CA MET A 47 15.07 16.51 -4.21
C MET A 47 15.30 15.04 -4.57
N LEU A 48 16.53 14.53 -4.40
CA LEU A 48 16.85 13.13 -4.67
C LEU A 48 16.02 12.16 -3.82
N SER A 49 15.80 12.50 -2.56
CA SER A 49 14.96 11.71 -1.64
C SER A 49 13.50 11.63 -2.11
N SER A 50 12.97 12.71 -2.70
CA SER A 50 11.60 12.73 -3.25
C SER A 50 11.41 11.81 -4.46
N LEU A 51 12.50 11.42 -5.14
CA LEU A 51 12.47 10.45 -6.23
C LEU A 51 12.50 8.99 -5.76
N ILE A 52 12.86 8.72 -4.49
CA ILE A 52 12.91 7.35 -3.93
C ILE A 52 11.57 6.59 -4.07
N PRO A 53 10.39 7.20 -3.80
CA PRO A 53 9.10 6.53 -3.98
C PRO A 53 8.84 6.00 -5.40
N LEU A 54 9.40 6.64 -6.44
CA LEU A 54 9.22 6.19 -7.83
C LEU A 54 9.85 4.81 -8.08
N LEU A 55 10.89 4.45 -7.33
CA LEU A 55 11.56 3.16 -7.41
C LEU A 55 10.70 2.02 -6.82
N PHE A 56 9.73 2.33 -5.96
CA PHE A 56 8.85 1.35 -5.33
C PHE A 56 7.56 1.07 -6.13
N ILE A 57 7.22 1.90 -7.12
CA ILE A 57 6.05 1.69 -8.00
C ILE A 57 6.02 0.28 -8.63
N PRO A 58 7.11 -0.26 -9.22
CA PRO A 58 7.08 -1.61 -9.81
C PRO A 58 6.96 -2.73 -8.79
N ILE A 59 7.37 -2.51 -7.54
CA ILE A 59 7.33 -3.49 -6.45
C ILE A 59 5.89 -3.63 -5.90
N GLN A 60 5.07 -2.60 -6.05
CA GLN A 60 3.68 -2.59 -5.58
C GLN A 60 2.70 -3.36 -6.48
N LYS A 61 3.15 -3.98 -7.58
CA LYS A 61 2.27 -4.93 -8.28
C LYS A 61 2.13 -6.14 -7.36
N PRO A 62 0.97 -6.34 -6.69
CA PRO A 62 0.78 -7.58 -5.96
C PRO A 62 1.05 -8.73 -6.92
N PRO A 63 1.69 -9.82 -6.48
CA PRO A 63 1.77 -11.02 -7.30
C PRO A 63 0.36 -11.34 -7.81
N PRO A 64 0.20 -11.82 -9.05
CA PRO A 64 -1.12 -12.17 -9.56
C PRO A 64 -1.76 -13.11 -8.54
N ILE A 65 -2.84 -12.64 -7.90
CA ILE A 65 -3.56 -13.42 -6.90
C ILE A 65 -3.97 -14.70 -7.60
N THR A 66 -3.55 -15.83 -7.05
CA THR A 66 -3.89 -17.10 -7.69
C THR A 66 -5.39 -17.30 -7.57
N GLN A 67 -6.02 -17.91 -8.57
CA GLN A 67 -7.46 -18.22 -8.52
C GLN A 67 -7.85 -18.98 -7.24
N LEU A 68 -6.94 -19.81 -6.73
CA LEU A 68 -7.10 -20.52 -5.45
C LEU A 68 -7.23 -19.55 -4.27
N GLU A 69 -6.39 -18.53 -4.20
CA GLU A 69 -6.43 -17.51 -3.16
C GLU A 69 -7.69 -16.64 -3.24
N GLU A 70 -8.08 -16.19 -4.45
CA GLU A 70 -9.34 -15.43 -4.63
C GLU A 70 -10.55 -16.25 -4.17
N THR A 71 -10.61 -17.52 -4.56
CA THR A 71 -11.70 -18.42 -4.19
C THR A 71 -11.71 -18.71 -2.68
N SER A 72 -10.54 -18.85 -2.06
CA SER A 72 -10.41 -19.04 -0.61
C SER A 72 -10.86 -17.79 0.16
N LEU A 73 -10.47 -16.61 -0.31
CA LEU A 73 -10.88 -15.31 0.24
C LEU A 73 -12.40 -15.17 0.17
N PHE A 74 -12.99 -15.48 -0.98
CA PHE A 74 -14.44 -15.50 -1.17
C PHE A 74 -15.14 -16.37 -0.15
N PHE A 75 -14.71 -17.61 0.04
CA PHE A 75 -15.35 -18.48 1.02
C PHE A 75 -15.20 -17.97 2.46
N SER A 76 -14.08 -17.31 2.78
CA SER A 76 -13.87 -16.70 4.09
C SER A 76 -14.83 -15.52 4.32
N MET A 77 -14.89 -14.59 3.36
CA MET A 77 -15.77 -13.44 3.40
C MET A 77 -17.25 -13.85 3.39
N LEU A 78 -17.61 -14.83 2.56
CA LEU A 78 -18.96 -15.35 2.49
C LEU A 78 -19.37 -15.96 3.83
N GLY A 79 -18.48 -16.76 4.44
CA GLY A 79 -18.70 -17.32 5.77
C GLY A 79 -18.91 -16.28 6.87
N LYS A 80 -18.30 -15.09 6.73
CA LYS A 80 -18.54 -13.96 7.63
C LYS A 80 -19.94 -13.38 7.43
N GLU A 81 -20.34 -13.07 6.20
CA GLU A 81 -21.67 -12.53 5.86
C GLU A 81 -22.80 -13.47 6.29
N ILE A 82 -22.61 -14.78 6.08
CA ILE A 82 -23.53 -15.84 6.50
C ILE A 82 -23.74 -15.83 8.02
N ARG A 83 -22.67 -15.58 8.79
CA ARG A 83 -22.70 -15.57 10.26
C ARG A 83 -23.33 -14.31 10.81
N GLU A 84 -23.16 -13.18 10.12
CA GLU A 84 -23.79 -11.91 10.46
C GLU A 84 -25.26 -11.83 10.00
N GLY A 85 -25.64 -12.68 9.03
CA GLY A 85 -26.99 -12.80 8.50
C GLY A 85 -27.98 -13.48 9.44
N LYS A 86 -29.19 -12.92 9.51
CA LYS A 86 -30.34 -13.45 10.27
C LYS A 86 -31.05 -14.59 9.54
N SER A 87 -31.13 -14.56 8.21
CA SER A 87 -31.71 -15.66 7.42
C SER A 87 -30.97 -15.83 6.09
N ILE A 88 -31.05 -17.05 5.56
CA ILE A 88 -30.36 -17.44 4.33
C ILE A 88 -31.35 -18.19 3.44
N GLU A 89 -31.47 -17.74 2.21
CA GLU A 89 -32.31 -18.33 1.19
C GLU A 89 -31.47 -18.66 -0.04
N VAL A 90 -31.67 -19.86 -0.59
CA VAL A 90 -31.02 -20.29 -1.83
C VAL A 90 -32.11 -20.37 -2.89
N ASN A 91 -32.00 -19.59 -3.96
CA ASN A 91 -32.97 -19.54 -5.04
C ASN A 91 -32.25 -19.48 -6.38
N ASN A 92 -32.57 -20.35 -7.35
CA ASN A 92 -32.03 -20.32 -8.72
C ASN A 92 -30.50 -20.10 -8.80
N ASN A 93 -29.71 -20.83 -8.00
CA ASN A 93 -28.25 -20.69 -7.92
C ASN A 93 -27.74 -19.30 -7.46
N SER A 94 -28.60 -18.49 -6.84
CA SER A 94 -28.23 -17.33 -6.04
C SER A 94 -28.43 -17.57 -4.55
N LEU A 95 -27.61 -16.91 -3.74
CA LEU A 95 -27.67 -16.95 -2.28
C LEU A 95 -28.11 -15.57 -1.79
N SER A 96 -29.26 -15.52 -1.12
CA SER A 96 -29.76 -14.33 -0.46
C SER A 96 -29.51 -14.45 1.05
N VAL A 97 -28.85 -13.45 1.64
CA VAL A 97 -28.59 -13.35 3.07
C VAL A 97 -29.25 -12.10 3.61
N THR A 98 -30.22 -12.25 4.50
CA THR A 98 -30.89 -11.12 5.14
C THR A 98 -30.16 -10.76 6.42
N LEU A 99 -29.62 -9.55 6.49
CA LEU A 99 -28.92 -8.99 7.65
C LEU A 99 -29.90 -8.56 8.76
N SER A 100 -29.38 -8.40 9.97
CA SER A 100 -30.17 -7.93 11.13
C SER A 100 -30.76 -6.53 10.97
N ASN A 101 -30.17 -5.70 10.10
CA ASN A 101 -30.66 -4.36 9.77
C ASN A 101 -31.77 -4.36 8.69
N GLY A 102 -32.16 -5.53 8.18
CA GLY A 102 -33.18 -5.68 7.13
C GLY A 102 -32.64 -5.60 5.70
N ASN A 103 -31.33 -5.36 5.51
CA ASN A 103 -30.73 -5.39 4.17
C ASN A 103 -30.58 -6.83 3.68
N VAL A 104 -30.84 -7.05 2.40
CA VAL A 104 -30.70 -8.35 1.72
C VAL A 104 -29.46 -8.31 0.83
N LEU A 105 -28.49 -9.17 1.14
CA LEU A 105 -27.32 -9.40 0.33
C LEU A 105 -27.62 -10.52 -0.66
N ASN A 106 -27.50 -10.26 -1.95
CA ASN A 106 -27.68 -11.28 -2.99
C ASN A 106 -26.35 -11.59 -3.67
N PHE A 107 -25.94 -12.85 -3.61
CA PHE A 107 -24.76 -13.39 -4.28
C PHE A 107 -25.21 -14.21 -5.48
N SER A 108 -24.82 -13.79 -6.67
CA SER A 108 -25.21 -14.44 -7.92
C SER A 108 -24.05 -14.48 -8.89
N ARG A 109 -24.02 -15.53 -9.71
CA ARG A 109 -23.13 -15.55 -10.87
C ARG A 109 -23.65 -14.57 -11.91
N TYR A 110 -22.75 -13.74 -12.42
CA TYR A 110 -23.00 -12.88 -13.56
C TYR A 110 -21.87 -13.08 -14.57
N HIS A 111 -22.19 -13.71 -15.71
CA HIS A 111 -21.20 -14.07 -16.74
C HIS A 111 -20.07 -14.97 -16.20
N SER A 112 -18.84 -14.50 -16.12
CA SER A 112 -17.67 -15.23 -15.60
C SER A 112 -17.26 -14.80 -14.18
N LEU A 113 -18.12 -14.06 -13.45
CA LEU A 113 -17.81 -13.58 -12.11
C LEU A 113 -18.95 -13.84 -11.12
N ILE A 114 -18.63 -13.80 -9.84
CA ILE A 114 -19.60 -13.81 -8.74
C ILE A 114 -19.76 -12.36 -8.26
N ARG A 115 -20.98 -11.85 -8.32
CA ARG A 115 -21.34 -10.52 -7.83
C ARG A 115 -22.12 -10.60 -6.53
N LYS A 116 -21.86 -9.63 -5.65
CA LYS A 116 -22.70 -9.28 -4.50
C LYS A 116 -23.49 -8.00 -4.81
N GLN A 117 -24.76 -8.00 -4.43
CA GLN A 117 -25.65 -6.85 -4.49
C GLN A 117 -26.31 -6.64 -3.13
N VAL A 118 -26.53 -5.39 -2.74
CA VAL A 118 -27.22 -5.04 -1.49
C VAL A 118 -28.57 -4.45 -1.85
N ASN A 119 -29.66 -5.10 -1.43
CA ASN A 119 -31.04 -4.73 -1.79
C ASN A 119 -31.26 -4.61 -3.31
N GLY A 120 -30.53 -5.41 -4.11
CA GLY A 120 -30.57 -5.34 -5.57
C GLY A 120 -29.77 -4.20 -6.20
N PHE A 121 -29.17 -3.33 -5.38
CA PHE A 121 -28.31 -2.24 -5.82
C PHE A 121 -26.83 -2.59 -5.68
N GLY A 122 -26.00 -1.92 -6.48
CA GLY A 122 -24.55 -2.12 -6.51
C GLY A 122 -24.10 -3.32 -7.36
N HIS A 123 -22.78 -3.34 -7.59
CA HIS A 123 -22.07 -4.39 -8.31
C HIS A 123 -20.70 -4.57 -7.68
N GLU A 124 -20.63 -5.35 -6.60
CA GLU A 124 -19.36 -5.70 -5.99
C GLU A 124 -18.91 -7.07 -6.51
N VAL A 125 -17.76 -7.13 -7.18
CA VAL A 125 -17.19 -8.36 -7.72
C VAL A 125 -16.35 -9.03 -6.65
N TRP A 126 -16.66 -10.29 -6.34
CA TRP A 126 -15.98 -11.02 -5.27
C TRP A 126 -15.00 -12.07 -5.78
N VAL A 127 -15.33 -12.73 -6.89
CA VAL A 127 -14.45 -13.71 -7.57
C VAL A 127 -14.65 -13.59 -9.07
N GLN A 128 -13.57 -13.67 -9.83
CA GLN A 128 -13.58 -13.69 -11.28
C GLN A 128 -13.25 -15.08 -11.82
N ASN A 129 -13.36 -15.28 -13.13
CA ASN A 129 -13.05 -16.55 -13.81
C ASN A 129 -13.84 -17.77 -13.28
N ILE A 130 -15.09 -17.57 -12.88
CA ILE A 130 -15.98 -18.67 -12.46
C ILE A 130 -16.86 -19.11 -13.63
N SER A 131 -16.71 -20.38 -14.02
CA SER A 131 -17.50 -21.05 -15.04
C SER A 131 -18.84 -21.55 -14.50
N GLU A 132 -18.94 -21.94 -13.23
CA GLU A 132 -20.19 -22.40 -12.65
C GLU A 132 -20.24 -22.17 -11.14
N MET A 133 -21.44 -21.89 -10.62
CA MET A 133 -21.71 -21.79 -9.19
C MET A 133 -22.94 -22.64 -8.87
N VAL A 134 -22.77 -23.61 -7.98
CA VAL A 134 -23.81 -24.54 -7.55
C VAL A 134 -24.00 -24.40 -6.05
N LEU A 135 -25.23 -24.09 -5.64
CA LEU A 135 -25.63 -23.98 -4.24
C LEU A 135 -26.52 -25.15 -3.89
N LYS A 136 -26.18 -25.89 -2.84
CA LYS A 136 -27.01 -26.99 -2.33
C LYS A 136 -27.35 -26.73 -0.86
N LYS A 137 -28.63 -26.54 -0.57
CA LYS A 137 -29.13 -26.50 0.81
C LYS A 137 -29.40 -27.93 1.27
N HIS A 138 -28.71 -28.39 2.30
CA HIS A 138 -28.87 -29.74 2.86
C HIS A 138 -29.83 -29.73 4.07
N SER A 139 -29.80 -28.67 4.87
CA SER A 139 -30.72 -28.43 5.98
C SER A 139 -30.83 -26.92 6.25
N ASP A 140 -31.64 -26.49 7.24
CA ASP A 140 -31.70 -25.07 7.63
C ASP A 140 -30.37 -24.54 8.19
N ALA A 141 -29.54 -25.42 8.74
CA ALA A 141 -28.25 -25.06 9.32
C ALA A 141 -27.05 -25.37 8.41
N LEU A 142 -27.20 -26.22 7.38
CA LEU A 142 -26.09 -26.67 6.53
C LEU A 142 -26.38 -26.44 5.04
N PHE A 143 -25.44 -25.77 4.37
CA PHE A 143 -25.43 -25.66 2.92
C PHE A 143 -24.02 -25.75 2.36
N ALA A 144 -23.93 -26.18 1.10
CA ALA A 144 -22.71 -26.32 0.35
C ALA A 144 -22.68 -25.32 -0.80
N VAL A 145 -21.53 -24.67 -0.98
CA VAL A 145 -21.25 -23.81 -2.13
C VAL A 145 -20.14 -24.47 -2.93
N LYS A 146 -20.46 -24.89 -4.15
CA LYS A 146 -19.50 -25.44 -5.11
C LYS A 146 -19.28 -24.44 -6.25
N LEU A 147 -18.02 -24.16 -6.53
CA LEU A 147 -17.55 -23.29 -7.60
C LEU A 147 -16.70 -24.08 -8.59
N ILE A 148 -16.85 -23.81 -9.88
CA ILE A 148 -16.03 -24.36 -10.94
C ILE A 148 -15.38 -23.20 -11.67
N ASP A 149 -14.06 -23.15 -11.70
CA ASP A 149 -13.27 -22.17 -12.44
C ASP A 149 -13.35 -22.43 -13.96
N THR A 150 -13.10 -21.42 -14.77
CA THR A 150 -12.83 -21.52 -16.23
C THR A 150 -11.76 -22.55 -16.59
N GLN A 151 -10.80 -22.83 -15.70
CA GLN A 151 -9.79 -23.88 -15.86
C GLN A 151 -10.32 -25.30 -15.54
N GLY A 152 -11.60 -25.43 -15.17
CA GLY A 152 -12.23 -26.71 -14.79
C GLY A 152 -11.90 -27.18 -13.37
N LYS A 153 -11.22 -26.35 -12.56
CA LYS A 153 -10.90 -26.67 -11.17
C LYS A 153 -12.11 -26.43 -10.28
N GLU A 154 -12.45 -27.44 -9.49
CA GLU A 154 -13.58 -27.40 -8.58
C GLU A 154 -13.17 -27.00 -7.17
N TYR A 155 -14.00 -26.20 -6.52
CA TYR A 155 -13.84 -25.78 -5.14
C TYR A 155 -15.17 -25.93 -4.42
N GLU A 156 -15.20 -26.64 -3.30
CA GLU A 156 -16.41 -26.83 -2.51
C GLU A 156 -16.15 -26.46 -1.05
N ARG A 157 -17.08 -25.73 -0.43
CA ARG A 157 -17.08 -25.49 1.01
C ARG A 157 -18.47 -25.63 1.60
N TYR A 158 -18.52 -26.28 2.77
CA TYR A 158 -19.70 -26.42 3.59
C TYR A 158 -19.75 -25.28 4.61
N PHE A 159 -20.90 -24.63 4.70
CA PHE A 159 -21.17 -23.61 5.70
C PHE A 159 -22.21 -24.15 6.67
N ARG A 160 -21.86 -24.06 7.96
CA ARG A 160 -22.76 -24.38 9.05
C ARG A 160 -23.11 -23.11 9.80
N ARG A 161 -24.40 -22.83 9.93
CA ARG A 161 -24.87 -21.80 10.86
C ARG A 161 -24.97 -22.43 12.25
N ILE A 162 -24.41 -21.74 13.23
CA ILE A 162 -24.55 -22.07 14.65
C ILE A 162 -25.70 -21.19 15.13
N GLU A 163 -26.76 -21.81 15.62
CA GLU A 163 -27.89 -21.13 16.27
C GLU A 163 -27.52 -20.63 17.66
#